data_AF-A0A178X1S3-F1
#
_entry.id   AF-A0A178X1S3-F1
#
_cell.length_a   1.000
_cell.length_b   1.000
_cell.length_c   1.000
_cell.angle_alpha   90.00
_cell.angle_beta   90.00
_cell.angle_gamma   90.00
#
_symmetry.space_group_name_H-M   'P 1'
#
loop_
_entity.id
_entity.type
_entity.pdbx_description
1 polymer ?
#
loop_
_entity_poly.entity_id
_entity_poly.type
_entity_poly.pdbx_seq_one_letter_code
_entity_poly.pdbx_strand_id
1 'polypeptide(L)'
;MSEFETRRRMPAPAGHVYAVASDAAHLNEWLPEPVAVPPSGRRDRLRLEWNGGWLQVAPGAAGTSHATLHLSVPAGQDRDDVPARIRESLDRLAVLSGSPG
;
A
#
# COMPACT_ATOMS: atom_id res chain seq x y z
N MET A 1 1.28 -4.98 20.50
CA MET A 1 1.40 -4.91 19.02
C MET A 1 2.19 -3.66 18.69
N SER A 2 2.95 -3.66 17.60
CA SER A 2 3.70 -2.49 17.14
C SER A 2 3.12 -2.04 15.81
N GLU A 3 2.89 -0.74 15.70
CA GLU A 3 2.33 -0.10 14.52
C GLU A 3 3.44 0.59 13.75
N PHE A 4 3.49 0.34 12.45
CA PHE A 4 4.45 0.93 11.53
C PHE A 4 3.71 1.56 10.39
N GLU A 5 3.99 2.84 10.12
CA GLU A 5 3.43 3.51 8.95
C GLU A 5 4.53 4.19 8.14
N THR A 6 4.34 4.21 6.82
CA THR A 6 5.16 5.02 5.94
C THR A 6 4.29 5.58 4.83
N ARG A 7 4.63 6.79 4.42
CA ARG A 7 3.95 7.51 3.35
C ARG A 7 4.92 7.77 2.21
N ARG A 8 4.46 7.53 0.98
CA ARG A 8 5.22 7.78 -0.25
C ARG A 8 4.39 8.55 -1.26
N ARG A 9 5.03 9.44 -2.02
CA ARG A 9 4.44 10.06 -3.21
C ARG A 9 4.45 9.07 -4.37
N MET A 10 3.31 8.97 -5.05
CA MET A 10 3.11 8.14 -6.23
C MET A 10 3.07 9.01 -7.49
N PRO A 11 3.64 8.52 -8.60
CA PRO A 11 3.71 9.26 -9.87
C PRO A 11 2.39 9.29 -10.65
N ALA A 12 1.29 8.81 -10.07
CA ALA A 12 -0.01 8.70 -10.73
C ALA A 12 -1.17 9.23 -9.87
N PRO A 13 -2.34 9.52 -10.48
CA PRO A 13 -3.52 9.98 -9.75
C PRO A 13 -4.02 8.95 -8.73
N ALA A 14 -4.60 9.42 -7.63
CA ALA A 14 -5.02 8.56 -6.52
C ALA A 14 -6.00 7.45 -6.93
N GLY A 15 -6.93 7.74 -7.84
CA GLY A 15 -7.85 6.73 -8.36
C GLY A 15 -7.16 5.62 -9.16
N HIS A 16 -6.11 5.95 -9.91
CA HIS A 16 -5.33 4.97 -10.67
C HIS A 16 -4.47 4.12 -9.74
N VAL A 17 -3.74 4.74 -8.82
CA VAL A 17 -2.93 4.03 -7.80
C VAL A 17 -3.81 3.09 -6.99
N TYR A 18 -4.98 3.56 -6.56
CA TYR A 18 -5.94 2.73 -5.83
C TYR A 18 -6.44 1.55 -6.67
N ALA A 19 -6.78 1.78 -7.94
CA ALA A 19 -7.25 0.71 -8.83
C ALA A 19 -6.20 -0.41 -8.94
N VAL A 20 -4.95 -0.04 -9.21
CA VAL A 20 -3.80 -0.97 -9.26
C VAL A 20 -3.59 -1.66 -7.90
N ALA A 21 -3.62 -0.90 -6.80
CA ALA A 21 -3.45 -1.47 -5.47
C ALA A 21 -4.57 -2.45 -5.09
N SER A 22 -5.80 -2.22 -5.55
CA SER A 22 -6.97 -3.05 -5.26
C SER A 22 -7.13 -4.25 -6.20
N ASP A 23 -6.29 -4.34 -7.23
CA ASP A 23 -6.38 -5.39 -8.24
C ASP A 23 -5.82 -6.71 -7.69
N ALA A 24 -6.66 -7.74 -7.69
CA ALA A 24 -6.30 -9.06 -7.20
C ALA A 24 -5.07 -9.67 -7.90
N ALA A 25 -4.83 -9.31 -9.16
CA ALA A 25 -3.64 -9.75 -9.89
C ALA A 25 -2.35 -9.10 -9.34
N HIS A 26 -2.42 -7.82 -8.98
CA HIS A 26 -1.27 -7.03 -8.53
C HIS A 26 -1.05 -7.09 -7.01
N LEU A 27 -2.04 -7.53 -6.22
CA LEU A 27 -1.95 -7.61 -4.76
C LEU A 27 -0.68 -8.34 -4.29
N ASN A 28 -0.39 -9.52 -4.85
CA ASN A 28 0.77 -10.32 -4.45
C ASN A 28 2.12 -9.71 -4.90
N GLU A 29 2.11 -8.74 -5.80
CA GLU A 29 3.33 -8.12 -6.30
C GLU A 29 3.82 -7.00 -5.38
N TRP A 30 2.90 -6.18 -4.87
CA TRP A 30 3.25 -5.04 -4.01
C TRP A 30 2.99 -5.28 -2.52
N LEU A 31 2.12 -6.23 -2.12
CA LEU A 31 1.86 -6.46 -0.70
C LEU A 31 3.15 -6.91 0.02
N PRO A 32 3.42 -6.37 1.22
CA PRO A 32 4.61 -6.72 1.99
C PRO A 32 4.65 -8.21 2.37
N GLU A 33 3.49 -8.78 2.67
CA GLU A 33 3.33 -10.19 2.98
C GLU A 33 2.01 -10.72 2.36
N PRO A 34 2.00 -11.98 1.89
CA PRO A 34 0.78 -12.59 1.37
C PRO A 34 -0.26 -12.69 2.48
N VAL A 35 -1.44 -12.14 2.21
CA VAL A 35 -2.55 -12.13 3.16
C VAL A 35 -3.44 -13.35 2.94
N ALA A 36 -3.86 -14.00 4.02
CA ALA A 36 -4.76 -15.16 3.94
C ALA A 36 -6.16 -14.80 3.41
N VAL A 37 -6.58 -13.55 3.62
CA VAL A 37 -7.84 -13.00 3.14
C VAL A 37 -7.53 -11.77 2.31
N PRO A 38 -8.06 -11.67 1.06
CA PRO A 38 -7.83 -10.51 0.24
C PRO A 38 -8.33 -9.22 0.93
N PRO A 39 -7.60 -8.11 0.76
CA PRO A 39 -7.97 -6.84 1.36
C PRO A 39 -9.32 -6.36 0.82
N SER A 40 -10.10 -5.75 1.72
CA SER A 40 -11.36 -5.11 1.37
C SER A 40 -11.11 -3.66 0.97
N GLY A 41 -11.54 -3.29 -0.22
CA GLY A 41 -11.39 -1.94 -0.76
C GLY A 41 -12.63 -1.07 -0.57
N ARG A 42 -12.44 0.20 -0.17
CA ARG A 42 -13.45 1.27 -0.25
C ARG A 42 -13.02 2.34 -1.24
N ARG A 43 -13.62 2.32 -2.44
CA ARG A 43 -13.34 3.28 -3.52
C ARG A 43 -13.63 4.73 -3.14
N ASP A 44 -14.68 4.99 -2.37
CA ASP A 44 -15.04 6.36 -1.94
C ASP A 44 -13.97 7.03 -1.08
N ARG A 45 -13.17 6.24 -0.37
CA ARG A 45 -12.08 6.70 0.50
C ARG A 45 -10.69 6.34 -0.03
N LEU A 46 -10.63 5.65 -1.17
CA LEU A 46 -9.42 5.10 -1.76
C LEU A 46 -8.56 4.35 -0.72
N ARG A 47 -9.21 3.49 0.06
CA ARG A 47 -8.60 2.74 1.16
C ARG A 47 -8.77 1.24 0.99
N LEU A 48 -7.72 0.48 1.22
CA LEU A 48 -7.67 -0.97 1.25
C LEU A 48 -7.30 -1.42 2.66
N GLU A 49 -8.02 -2.40 3.20
CA GLU A 49 -7.85 -2.84 4.59
C GLU A 49 -7.80 -4.37 4.64
N TRP A 50 -6.87 -4.93 5.40
CA TRP A 50 -6.74 -6.38 5.62
C TRP A 50 -6.35 -6.67 7.06
N ASN A 51 -6.30 -7.96 7.40
CA ASN A 51 -5.85 -8.40 8.71
C ASN A 51 -4.33 -8.17 8.85
N GLY A 52 -3.94 -7.15 9.61
CA GLY A 52 -2.55 -6.76 9.82
C GLY A 52 -2.14 -5.45 9.15
N GLY A 53 -3.04 -4.74 8.47
CA GLY A 53 -2.71 -3.43 7.91
C GLY A 53 -3.76 -2.79 7.03
N TRP A 54 -3.42 -1.60 6.54
CA TRP A 54 -4.22 -0.87 5.58
C TRP A 54 -3.34 -0.01 4.67
N LEU A 55 -3.81 0.23 3.45
CA LEU A 55 -3.26 1.18 2.50
C LEU A 55 -4.31 2.28 2.25
N GLN A 56 -3.91 3.54 2.36
CA GLN A 56 -4.74 4.68 2.02
C GLN A 56 -4.07 5.53 0.96
N VAL A 57 -4.80 5.84 -0.11
CA VAL A 57 -4.31 6.68 -1.20
C VAL A 57 -5.05 8.01 -1.16
N ALA A 58 -4.31 9.10 -0.97
CA ALA A 58 -4.84 10.45 -0.99
C ALA A 58 -4.41 11.19 -2.27
N PRO A 59 -5.28 12.02 -2.88
CA PRO A 59 -4.88 12.88 -3.98
C PRO A 59 -3.77 13.85 -3.55
N GLY A 60 -2.81 14.05 -4.44
CA GLY A 60 -1.70 14.99 -4.28
C GLY A 60 -1.80 16.17 -5.25
N ALA A 61 -0.76 17.00 -5.27
CA ALA A 61 -0.67 18.11 -6.21
C ALA A 61 -0.33 17.62 -7.62
N ALA A 62 -0.79 18.35 -8.64
CA ALA A 62 -0.36 18.18 -10.03
C ALA A 62 -0.49 16.75 -10.58
N GLY A 63 -1.61 16.07 -10.29
CA GLY A 63 -1.88 14.72 -10.83
C GLY A 63 -1.12 13.59 -10.12
N THR A 64 -0.34 13.89 -9.09
CA THR A 64 0.28 12.88 -8.22
C THR A 64 -0.66 12.44 -7.10
N SER A 65 -0.25 11.43 -6.35
CA SER A 65 -0.96 11.00 -5.13
C SER A 65 0.01 10.64 -4.02
N HIS A 66 -0.50 10.45 -2.81
CA HIS A 66 0.25 9.94 -1.68
C HIS A 66 -0.37 8.64 -1.22
N ALA A 67 0.41 7.57 -1.18
CA ALA A 67 0.00 6.32 -0.58
C ALA A 67 0.63 6.19 0.81
N THR A 68 -0.20 5.96 1.81
CA THR A 68 0.20 5.65 3.18
C THR A 68 -0.10 4.18 3.44
N LEU A 69 0.93 3.42 3.78
CA LEU A 69 0.83 2.02 4.15
C LEU A 69 1.10 1.90 5.65
N HIS A 70 0.16 1.27 6.35
CA HIS A 70 0.24 0.99 7.77
C HIS A 70 0.18 -0.52 7.99
N LEU A 71 1.11 -1.04 8.79
CA LEU A 71 1.14 -2.43 9.22
C LEU A 71 1.11 -2.51 10.74
N SER A 72 0.34 -3.46 11.25
CA SER A 72 0.27 -3.78 12.67
C SER A 72 0.88 -5.15 12.89
N VAL A 73 2.04 -5.19 13.57
CA VAL A 73 2.81 -6.42 13.79
C VAL A 73 2.56 -6.94 15.22
N PRO A 74 2.18 -8.21 15.40
CA PRO A 74 1.97 -8.82 16.71
C PRO A 74 3.25 -8.87 17.56
N ALA A 75 3.09 -9.23 18.84
CA ALA A 75 4.24 -9.47 19.73
C ALA A 75 4.97 -10.76 19.33
N GLY A 76 6.31 -10.70 19.25
CA GLY A 76 7.15 -11.87 18.95
C GLY A 76 7.52 -12.07 17.47
N GLN A 77 7.01 -11.25 16.54
CA GLN A 77 7.53 -11.19 15.17
C GLN A 77 8.71 -10.23 15.07
N ASP A 78 9.59 -10.48 14.10
CA ASP A 78 10.68 -9.56 13.73
C ASP A 78 10.10 -8.23 13.27
N ARG A 79 10.67 -7.13 13.77
CA ARG A 79 10.20 -5.77 13.56
C ARG A 79 11.25 -4.87 12.93
N ASP A 80 12.50 -5.32 12.90
CA ASP A 80 13.62 -4.47 12.50
C ASP A 80 13.55 -4.15 11.00
N ASP A 81 13.07 -5.11 10.20
CA ASP A 81 12.92 -4.96 8.75
C ASP A 81 11.55 -4.42 8.31
N VAL A 82 10.60 -4.23 9.23
CA VAL A 82 9.22 -3.83 8.88
C VAL A 82 9.18 -2.46 8.18
N PRO A 83 9.88 -1.41 8.66
CA PRO A 83 9.91 -0.12 7.96
C PRO A 83 10.49 -0.23 6.54
N ALA A 84 11.53 -1.05 6.35
CA ALA A 84 12.14 -1.28 5.05
C ALA A 84 11.18 -2.01 4.10
N ARG A 85 10.51 -3.06 4.58
CA ARG A 85 9.47 -3.80 3.84
C ARG A 85 8.31 -2.91 3.40
N ILE A 86 7.80 -2.04 4.28
CA ILE A 86 6.73 -1.09 3.94
C ILE A 86 7.19 -0.17 2.80
N ARG A 87 8.42 0.36 2.90
CA ARG A 87 8.98 1.23 1.88
C ARG A 87 9.15 0.52 0.54
N GLU A 88 9.68 -0.71 0.55
CA GLU A 88 9.82 -1.54 -0.65
C GLU A 88 8.47 -1.86 -1.30
N SER A 89 7.46 -2.16 -0.50
CA SER A 89 6.08 -2.39 -0.97
C SER A 89 5.51 -1.15 -1.68
N LEU A 90 5.74 0.03 -1.10
CA LEU A 90 5.35 1.30 -1.71
C LEU A 90 6.18 1.63 -2.96
N ASP A 91 7.46 1.25 -3.02
CA ASP A 91 8.30 1.34 -4.21
C ASP A 91 7.72 0.49 -5.35
N ARG A 92 7.38 -0.77 -5.09
CA ARG A 92 6.76 -1.67 -6.08
C ARG A 92 5.42 -1.13 -6.56
N LEU A 93 4.56 -0.65 -5.65
CA LEU A 93 3.29 -0.04 -6.01
C LEU A 93 3.50 1.21 -6.89
N ALA A 94 4.53 2.01 -6.64
CA ALA A 94 4.87 3.16 -7.48
C ALA A 94 5.29 2.74 -8.90
N VAL A 95 5.99 1.61 -9.05
CA VAL A 95 6.37 1.04 -10.36
C VAL A 95 5.14 0.52 -11.11
N LEU A 96 4.26 -0.21 -10.43
CA LEU A 96 3.03 -0.75 -11.03
C LEU A 96 2.07 0.35 -11.47
N SER A 97 1.90 1.39 -10.64
CA SER A 97 1.01 2.52 -10.93
C SER A 97 1.63 3.61 -11.79
N GLY A 98 2.96 3.60 -11.91
CA GLY A 98 3.74 4.63 -12.57
C GLY A 98 4.45 4.19 -13.83
N SER A 99 4.22 2.95 -14.32
CA SER A 99 4.81 2.50 -15.57
C SER A 99 4.45 3.48 -16.68
N PRO A 100 5.43 4.23 -17.21
CA PRO A 100 5.22 4.96 -18.44
C PRO A 100 5.20 3.90 -19.54
N GLY A 101 4.07 3.83 -20.26
CA GLY A 101 4.16 3.43 -21.66
C GLY A 101 4.96 4.48 -22.42
#